data_AF-A0A1E5IMB5-F1
#
_entry.id   AF-A0A1E5IMB5-F1
#
_cell.length_a   1.000
_cell.length_b   1.000
_cell.length_c   1.000
_cell.angle_alpha   90.00
_cell.angle_beta   90.00
_cell.angle_gamma   90.00
#
_symmetry.space_group_name_H-M   'P 1'
#
loop_
_entity.id
_entity.type
_entity.pdbx_description
1 polymer ?
#
loop_
_entity_poly.entity_id
_entity_poly.type
_entity_poly.pdbx_seq_one_letter_code
_entity_poly.pdbx_strand_id
1 'polypeptide(L)'
;MVFTNDCFDLLHLSHINLFEKAKSMGDVLLVTLNSDKSLSCLKCSQRPLSVEKDRAKLLLSLKFIDYVVVSSELRMDILVKDGDYKLP
;
A
#
# COMPACT_ATOMS: atom_id res chain seq x y z
N MET A 1 0.71 -12.73 8.33
CA MET A 1 0.48 -11.31 7.95
C MET A 1 0.94 -11.11 6.52
N VAL A 2 0.19 -10.35 5.73
CA VAL A 2 0.45 -10.12 4.31
C VAL A 2 0.77 -8.65 4.10
N PHE A 3 1.76 -8.40 3.26
CA PHE A 3 2.24 -7.07 2.94
C PHE A 3 2.13 -6.82 1.45
N THR A 4 1.79 -5.60 1.07
CA THR A 4 1.90 -5.11 -0.31
C THR A 4 2.38 -3.66 -0.29
N ASN A 5 3.11 -3.23 -1.33
CA ASN A 5 3.61 -1.87 -1.44
C ASN A 5 3.46 -1.35 -2.87
N ASP A 6 2.90 -0.14 -2.99
CA ASP A 6 2.82 0.60 -4.25
C ASP A 6 2.48 2.08 -3.96
N CYS A 7 2.42 2.87 -5.02
CA CYS A 7 1.99 4.25 -5.02
C CYS A 7 0.46 4.40 -4.87
N PHE A 8 -0.33 3.50 -5.47
CA PHE A 8 -1.80 3.51 -5.43
C PHE A 8 -2.44 4.88 -5.78
N ASP A 9 -1.83 5.62 -6.71
CA ASP A 9 -2.28 6.96 -7.10
C ASP A 9 -3.67 6.99 -7.73
N LEU A 10 -3.95 6.03 -8.61
CA LEU A 10 -5.27 5.80 -9.17
C LEU A 10 -5.68 4.37 -8.85
N LEU A 11 -6.68 4.24 -7.97
CA LEU A 11 -7.28 2.94 -7.71
C LEU A 11 -8.16 2.51 -8.88
N HIS A 12 -8.02 1.24 -9.22
CA HIS A 12 -8.80 0.58 -10.26
C HIS A 12 -8.99 -0.88 -9.87
N LEU A 13 -9.87 -1.59 -10.59
CA LEU A 13 -10.32 -2.92 -10.22
C LEU A 13 -9.19 -3.91 -9.96
N SER A 14 -8.08 -3.83 -10.72
CA SER A 14 -6.92 -4.71 -10.52
C SER A 14 -6.31 -4.58 -9.12
N HIS A 15 -6.32 -3.38 -8.52
CA HIS A 15 -5.86 -3.19 -7.14
C HIS A 15 -6.84 -3.77 -6.13
N ILE A 16 -8.14 -3.68 -6.41
CA ILE A 16 -9.16 -4.27 -5.53
C ILE A 16 -9.01 -5.80 -5.50
N ASN A 17 -8.89 -6.42 -6.67
CA ASN A 17 -8.65 -7.87 -6.79
C ASN A 17 -7.33 -8.27 -6.12
N LEU A 18 -6.29 -7.43 -6.22
CA LEU A 18 -5.02 -7.63 -5.53
C LEU A 18 -5.20 -7.64 -4.01
N PHE A 19 -5.87 -6.64 -3.44
CA PHE A 19 -6.07 -6.54 -2.00
C PHE A 19 -6.96 -7.66 -1.46
N GLU A 20 -8.01 -8.03 -2.18
CA GLU A 20 -8.88 -9.15 -1.81
C GLU A 20 -8.11 -10.47 -1.79
N LYS A 21 -7.29 -10.73 -2.82
CA LYS A 21 -6.41 -11.90 -2.86
C LYS A 21 -5.35 -11.85 -1.78
N ALA A 22 -4.73 -10.70 -1.52
CA ALA A 22 -3.72 -10.57 -0.49
C ALA A 22 -4.32 -10.83 0.91
N LYS A 23 -5.50 -10.29 1.20
CA LYS A 23 -6.21 -10.52 2.46
C LYS A 23 -6.64 -11.98 2.63
N SER A 24 -6.92 -12.72 1.56
CA SER A 24 -7.24 -14.15 1.69
C SER A 24 -6.02 -15.02 2.02
N MET A 25 -4.81 -14.48 1.91
CA MET A 25 -3.55 -15.18 2.22
C MET A 25 -3.09 -14.99 3.67
N GLY A 26 -3.82 -14.26 4.51
CA GLY A 26 -3.52 -14.16 5.94
C GLY A 26 -4.43 -13.21 6.71
N ASP A 27 -4.33 -13.23 8.04
CA ASP A 27 -5.31 -12.54 8.90
C ASP A 27 -5.23 -11.01 8.86
N VAL A 28 -4.08 -10.46 8.46
CA VAL A 28 -3.80 -9.02 8.45
C VAL A 28 -3.13 -8.65 7.13
N LEU A 29 -3.66 -7.62 6.46
CA LEU A 29 -3.10 -6.97 5.29
C LEU A 29 -2.58 -5.57 5.66
N LEU A 30 -1.26 -5.41 5.56
CA LEU A 30 -0.58 -4.13 5.68
C LEU A 30 -0.19 -3.62 4.29
N VAL A 31 -0.60 -2.40 3.98
CA VAL A 31 -0.24 -1.72 2.74
C VAL A 31 0.80 -0.64 3.03
N THR A 32 2.00 -0.81 2.49
CA THR A 32 2.97 0.27 2.46
C THR A 32 2.63 1.19 1.28
N LEU A 33 2.63 2.49 1.51
CA LEU A 33 2.31 3.52 0.54
C LEU A 33 3.55 4.36 0.29
N ASN A 34 3.95 4.52 -0.97
CA ASN A 34 5.07 5.42 -1.28
C ASN A 34 4.70 6.87 -0.99
N SER A 35 5.59 7.57 -0.29
CA SER A 35 5.49 9.00 0.00
C SER A 35 5.59 9.85 -1.28
N ASP A 36 4.97 11.03 -1.27
CA ASP A 36 5.03 12.00 -2.37
C ASP A 36 6.49 12.36 -2.70
N LYS A 37 7.31 12.53 -1.65
CA LYS A 37 8.75 12.77 -1.78
C LYS A 37 9.46 11.66 -2.54
N SER A 38 9.22 10.40 -2.17
CA SER A 38 9.86 9.25 -2.82
C SER A 38 9.48 9.12 -4.30
N LEU A 39 8.24 9.45 -4.63
CA LEU A 39 7.72 9.37 -5.99
C LEU A 39 8.22 10.51 -6.88
N SER A 40 8.35 11.72 -6.34
CA SER A 40 8.91 12.89 -7.05
C SER A 40 10.34 12.67 -7.54
N CYS A 41 11.11 11.80 -6.88
CA CYS A 41 12.47 11.44 -7.28
C CYS A 41 12.53 10.42 -8.44
N LEU A 42 11.43 9.71 -8.72
CA LEU A 42 11.40 8.56 -9.63
C LEU A 42 10.45 8.70 -10.82
N LYS A 43 9.36 9.44 -10.67
CA LYS A 43 8.38 9.67 -11.73
C LYS A 43 8.40 11.15 -12.12
N CYS A 44 8.28 11.39 -13.44
CA CYS A 44 8.17 12.72 -14.05
C CYS A 44 7.20 13.62 -13.27
N SER A 45 7.44 14.93 -13.23
CA SER A 45 6.90 15.92 -12.28
C SER A 45 5.38 16.03 -12.09
N GLN A 46 4.58 15.24 -12.82
CA GLN A 46 3.11 15.26 -12.79
C GLN A 46 2.48 14.13 -11.94
N ARG A 47 3.28 13.32 -11.23
CA ARG A 47 2.78 12.23 -10.37
C ARG A 47 3.43 12.27 -8.98
N PRO A 48 2.71 11.88 -7.91
CA PRO A 48 1.32 11.41 -7.90
C PRO A 48 0.29 12.55 -8.12
N LEU A 49 -0.89 12.22 -8.64
CA LEU A 49 -2.02 13.15 -8.77
C LEU A 49 -2.68 13.43 -7.43
N SER A 50 -2.75 12.40 -6.58
CA SER A 50 -3.30 12.49 -5.22
C SER A 50 -2.16 12.49 -4.21
N VAL A 51 -2.21 13.42 -3.25
CA VAL A 51 -1.21 13.47 -2.17
C VAL A 51 -1.27 12.21 -1.30
N GLU A 52 -0.14 11.85 -0.68
CA GLU A 52 0.00 10.61 0.11
C GLU A 52 -1.07 10.44 1.18
N LYS A 53 -1.53 11.54 1.78
CA LYS A 53 -2.58 11.54 2.79
C LYS A 53 -3.93 11.09 2.24
N ASP A 54 -4.28 11.53 1.03
CA ASP A 54 -5.55 11.19 0.40
C ASP A 54 -5.54 9.75 -0.09
N ARG A 55 -4.41 9.32 -0.67
CA ARG A 55 -4.18 7.92 -1.06
C ARG A 55 -4.28 6.99 0.15
N ALA A 56 -3.66 7.35 1.28
CA ALA A 56 -3.73 6.56 2.51
C ALA A 56 -5.17 6.47 3.05
N LYS A 57 -5.90 7.59 3.07
CA LYS A 57 -7.30 7.62 3.52
C LYS A 57 -8.20 6.78 2.62
N LEU A 58 -7.99 6.81 1.31
CA LEU A 58 -8.73 6.00 0.35
C LEU A 58 -8.46 4.50 0.59
N LEU A 59 -7.21 4.11 0.78
CA LEU A 59 -6.84 2.73 1.09
C LEU A 59 -7.47 2.25 2.41
N LEU A 60 -7.40 3.06 3.48
CA LEU A 60 -8.04 2.73 4.78
C LEU A 60 -9.57 2.67 4.71
N SER A 61 -10.20 3.20 3.66
CA SER A 61 -11.65 3.07 3.44
C SER A 61 -12.05 1.69 2.87
N LEU A 62 -11.09 0.91 2.37
CA LEU A 62 -11.33 -0.42 1.83
C LEU A 62 -11.37 -1.45 2.95
N LYS A 63 -12.44 -2.26 2.98
CA LYS A 63 -12.68 -3.29 4.01
C LYS A 63 -11.53 -4.31 4.17
N PHE A 64 -10.75 -4.53 3.12
CA PHE A 64 -9.71 -5.57 3.09
C PHE A 64 -8.38 -5.11 3.70
N ILE A 65 -8.18 -3.80 3.90
CA ILE A 65 -6.93 -3.20 4.34
C ILE A 65 -7.01 -2.93 5.85
N ASP A 66 -6.10 -3.50 6.63
CA ASP A 66 -6.08 -3.32 8.09
C ASP A 66 -5.17 -2.15 8.49
N TYR A 67 -4.03 -2.01 7.80
CA TYR A 67 -3.04 -0.97 8.10
C TYR A 67 -2.49 -0.35 6.83
N VAL A 68 -2.20 0.96 6.89
CA VAL A 68 -1.46 1.69 5.86
C VAL A 68 -0.27 2.38 6.48
N VAL A 69 0.92 2.17 5.92
CA VAL A 69 2.18 2.79 6.37
C VAL A 69 2.78 3.60 5.24
N VAL A 70 3.02 4.90 5.43
CA VAL A 70 3.71 5.71 4.43
C VAL A 70 5.21 5.53 4.55
N SER A 71 5.91 5.26 3.45
CA SER A 71 7.36 5.07 3.40
C SER A 71 8.02 5.89 2.30
N SER A 72 9.23 6.38 2.59
CA SER A 72 10.09 7.01 1.58
C SER A 72 10.95 6.01 0.79
N GLU A 73 10.92 4.73 1.16
CA GLU A 73 11.58 3.67 0.42
C GLU A 73 10.67 3.10 -0.68
N LEU A 74 11.21 2.89 -1.86
CA LEU A 74 10.47 2.25 -2.96
C LEU A 74 10.91 0.80 -3.08
N ARG A 75 9.98 -0.10 -2.77
CA ARG A 75 10.11 -1.54 -2.95
C ARG A 75 8.77 -2.09 -3.41
N MET A 76 8.69 -2.78 -4.53
CA MET A 76 7.43 -3.34 -5.01
C MET A 76 7.43 -4.85 -4.79
N ASP A 77 6.90 -5.30 -3.66
CA ASP A 77 6.82 -6.72 -3.35
C ASP A 77 5.52 -7.03 -2.58
N ILE A 78 4.94 -8.20 -2.88
CA ILE A 78 3.96 -8.83 -2.00
C ILE A 78 4.72 -9.85 -1.17
N LEU A 79 4.72 -9.65 0.15
CA LEU A 79 5.36 -10.58 1.07
C LEU A 79 4.27 -11.23 1.92
N VAL A 80 4.19 -12.55 1.88
CA VAL A 80 3.39 -13.34 2.81
C VAL A 80 4.35 -13.87 3.84
N LYS A 81 4.12 -13.53 5.12
CA LYS A 81 5.00 -13.94 6.21
C LYS A 81 4.20 -14.61 7.31
N ASP A 82 4.59 -15.84 7.64
CA ASP A 82 4.08 -16.59 8.78
C ASP A 82 4.57 -15.96 10.09
N GLY A 83 3.68 -16.00 11.09
CA GLY A 83 3.64 -15.09 12.23
C GLY A 83 4.92 -14.98 13.05
N ASP A 84 5.27 -13.73 13.38
CA ASP A 84 5.76 -13.25 14.69
C ASP A 84 6.22 -11.80 14.53
N TYR A 85 5.30 -10.83 14.71
CA TYR A 85 5.65 -9.42 14.87
C TYR A 85 4.88 -8.80 16.02
N LYS A 86 5.62 -8.11 16.91
CA LYS A 86 5.08 -7.05 17.75
C LYS A 86 5.24 -5.75 16.96
N LEU A 87 4.14 -5.04 16.73
CA LEU A 87 4.18 -3.68 16.21
C LEU A 87 4.86 -2.77 17.26
N PRO A 88 5.70 -1.81 16.84
CA PRO A 88 6.37 -0.87 17.75
C PRO A 88 5.38 0.04 18.49
#